data_AF-A0A917KSP7-F1
#
_entry.id   AF-A0A917KSP7-F1
#
_cell.length_a   1.000
_cell.length_b   1.000
_cell.length_c   1.000
_cell.angle_alpha   90.00
_cell.angle_beta   90.00
_cell.angle_gamma   90.00
#
_symmetry.space_group_name_H-M   'P 1'
#
loop_
_entity.id
_entity.type
_entity.pdbx_description
1 polymer ?
#
loop_
_entity_poly.entity_id
_entity_poly.type
_entity_poly.pdbx_seq_one_letter_code
_entity_poly.pdbx_strand_id
1 'polypeptide(L)'
;MVTHSKEFYVRTTVIVPMIEGNNGGWMACPELPDVLGEDTVRSCGDLRLIVETQGGVVAHLLRAIAQYTGFRLLVRDRRTGALAGSVEWVRNDAGVWVQWDEPVTACAYGQHRPTVLLAA
;
A
#
# COMPACT_ATOMS: atom_id res chain seq x y z
N MET A 1 -8.63 -18.41 2.44
CA MET A 1 -8.07 -17.55 1.36
C MET A 1 -9.26 -16.97 0.63
N VAL A 2 -9.43 -15.64 0.65
CA VAL A 2 -10.55 -14.97 -0.04
C VAL A 2 -10.10 -14.66 -1.46
N THR A 3 -10.71 -15.29 -2.45
CA THR A 3 -10.43 -15.01 -3.87
C THR A 3 -11.41 -13.96 -4.36
N HIS A 4 -10.92 -12.81 -4.83
CA HIS A 4 -11.75 -11.76 -5.42
C HIS A 4 -11.84 -11.96 -6.94
N SER A 5 -13.08 -12.04 -7.45
CA SER A 5 -13.38 -12.32 -8.86
C SER A 5 -14.21 -11.23 -9.55
N LYS A 6 -14.48 -10.10 -8.89
CA LYS A 6 -15.28 -8.96 -9.35
C LYS A 6 -14.63 -7.65 -8.89
N GLU A 7 -15.03 -6.53 -9.50
CA GLU A 7 -14.65 -5.18 -9.05
C GLU A 7 -14.89 -5.02 -7.54
N PHE A 8 -13.95 -4.38 -6.84
CA PHE A 8 -14.04 -4.16 -5.40
C PHE A 8 -13.39 -2.84 -5.00
N TYR A 9 -13.71 -2.39 -3.80
CA TYR A 9 -13.18 -1.15 -3.24
C TYR A 9 -12.06 -1.47 -2.27
N VAL A 10 -10.99 -0.70 -2.35
CA VAL A 10 -9.87 -0.79 -1.42
C VAL A 10 -9.72 0.48 -0.60
N ARG A 11 -9.08 0.33 0.55
CA ARG A 11 -8.59 1.41 1.40
C ARG A 11 -7.09 1.37 1.45
N THR A 12 -6.48 2.53 1.34
CA THR A 12 -5.04 2.68 1.57
C THR A 12 -4.78 3.23 2.94
N THR A 13 -3.86 2.60 3.68
CA THR A 13 -3.35 3.08 4.97
C THR A 13 -1.83 3.11 4.95
N VAL A 14 -1.23 3.92 5.82
CA VAL A 14 0.22 4.06 5.95
C VAL A 14 0.65 3.62 7.32
N ILE A 15 1.64 2.74 7.38
CA ILE A 15 2.31 2.35 8.60
C ILE A 15 3.78 2.77 8.57
N VAL A 16 4.30 3.13 9.73
CA VAL A 16 5.68 3.56 9.96
C VAL A 16 6.32 2.70 11.05
N PRO A 17 7.65 2.57 11.09
CA PRO A 17 8.35 1.90 12.19
C PRO A 17 8.01 2.54 13.53
N MET A 18 7.77 1.72 14.55
CA MET A 18 7.70 2.20 15.94
C MET A 18 9.07 2.72 16.36
N ILE A 19 9.13 3.99 16.76
CA ILE A 19 10.36 4.65 17.23
C ILE A 19 10.63 4.29 18.70
N GLU A 20 9.58 3.96 19.46
CA GLU A 20 9.66 3.57 20.86
C GLU A 20 9.45 2.06 21.03
N GLY A 21 10.40 1.38 21.67
CA GLY A 21 10.35 -0.06 21.96
C GLY A 21 11.10 -0.90 20.92
N ASN A 22 12.03 -1.73 21.40
CA ASN A 22 13.03 -2.46 20.61
C ASN A 22 12.49 -3.65 19.80
N ASN A 23 11.22 -3.61 19.36
CA ASN A 23 10.49 -4.77 18.83
C ASN A 23 10.31 -4.78 17.30
N GLY A 24 10.88 -3.83 16.55
CA GLY A 24 10.77 -3.80 15.07
C GLY A 24 9.32 -3.75 14.57
N GLY A 25 8.41 -3.23 15.41
CA GLY A 25 6.98 -3.15 15.12
C GLY A 25 6.66 -2.04 14.13
N TRP A 26 5.50 -2.16 13.49
CA TRP A 26 4.93 -1.14 12.63
C TRP A 26 3.65 -0.60 13.25
N MET A 27 3.43 0.70 13.16
CA MET A 27 2.24 1.38 13.67
C MET A 27 1.62 2.28 12.62
N ALA A 28 0.35 2.64 12.78
CA ALA A 28 -0.29 3.66 11.95
C ALA A 28 0.51 4.98 12.02
N CYS A 29 0.69 5.65 10.88
CA CYS A 29 1.39 6.93 10.80
C CYS A 29 0.56 8.03 11.51
N PRO A 30 1.05 8.61 12.62
CA PRO A 30 0.29 9.60 13.39
C PRO A 30 0.10 10.95 12.68
N GLU A 31 0.91 11.25 11.67
CA GLU A 31 0.87 12.49 10.88
C GLU A 31 -0.08 12.42 9.69
N LEU A 32 -0.60 11.23 9.38
CA LEU A 32 -1.50 10.99 8.26
C LEU A 32 -2.86 10.49 8.77
N PRO A 33 -3.94 10.69 8.00
CA PRO A 33 -5.22 10.08 8.33
C PRO A 33 -5.10 8.54 8.31
N ASP A 34 -5.92 7.88 9.13
CA ASP A 34 -5.97 6.41 9.21
C ASP A 34 -6.22 5.77 7.83
N VAL A 35 -7.13 6.37 7.05
CA VAL A 35 -7.37 6.04 5.64
C VAL A 35 -6.91 7.20 4.76
N LEU A 36 -5.91 6.94 3.92
CA LEU A 36 -5.36 7.90 2.97
C LEU A 36 -6.26 8.09 1.75
N GLY A 37 -6.91 7.01 1.31
CA GLY A 37 -7.74 7.01 0.11
C GLY A 37 -8.60 5.76 -0.02
N GLU A 38 -9.64 5.86 -0.83
CA GLU A 38 -10.47 4.74 -1.28
C GLU A 38 -10.47 4.69 -2.81
N ASP A 39 -10.18 3.52 -3.38
CA ASP A 39 -10.08 3.33 -4.82
C ASP A 39 -10.91 2.14 -5.28
N THR A 40 -11.37 2.16 -6.54
CA THR A 40 -12.02 1.02 -7.18
C THR A 40 -10.98 0.22 -7.96
N VAL A 41 -10.92 -1.09 -7.70
CA VAL A 41 -10.03 -2.01 -8.40
C VAL A 41 -10.86 -2.82 -9.39
N ARG A 42 -10.54 -2.69 -10.68
CA ARG A 42 -11.14 -3.41 -11.80
C ARG A 42 -10.18 -4.40 -12.43
N SER A 43 -8.88 -4.14 -12.32
CA SER A 43 -7.81 -4.94 -12.90
C SER A 43 -6.66 -5.17 -11.92
N CYS A 44 -5.82 -6.16 -12.22
CA CYS A 44 -4.57 -6.36 -11.48
C CYS A 44 -3.58 -5.19 -11.64
N GLY A 45 -3.63 -4.49 -12.78
CA GLY A 45 -2.82 -3.30 -13.00
C GLY A 45 -3.20 -2.16 -12.05
N ASP A 46 -4.48 -2.06 -11.67
CA ASP A 46 -4.97 -1.00 -10.79
C ASP A 46 -4.33 -1.09 -9.40
N LEU A 47 -4.21 -2.29 -8.83
CA LEU A 47 -3.57 -2.48 -7.53
C LEU A 47 -2.12 -2.00 -7.54
N ARG A 48 -1.37 -2.34 -8.59
CA ARG A 48 0.03 -1.92 -8.74
C ARG A 48 0.11 -0.40 -8.92
N LEU A 49 -0.76 0.18 -9.74
CA LEU A 49 -0.82 1.62 -9.95
C LEU A 49 -1.15 2.38 -8.66
N ILE A 50 -2.12 1.90 -7.87
CA ILE A 50 -2.51 2.52 -6.60
C ILE A 50 -1.32 2.56 -5.64
N VAL A 51 -0.63 1.44 -5.44
CA VAL A 51 0.48 1.38 -4.47
C VAL A 51 1.68 2.24 -4.89
N GLU A 52 2.03 2.25 -6.18
CA GLU A 52 3.15 3.05 -6.69
C GLU A 52 2.84 4.56 -6.63
N THR A 53 1.66 4.97 -7.11
CA THR A 53 1.28 6.39 -7.17
C THR A 53 1.06 6.99 -5.78
N GLN A 54 0.30 6.32 -4.92
CA GLN A 54 0.05 6.81 -3.56
C GLN A 54 1.32 6.73 -2.71
N GLY A 55 2.20 5.75 -2.95
CA GLY A 55 3.51 5.66 -2.32
C GLY A 55 4.37 6.90 -2.60
N GLY A 56 4.45 7.35 -3.85
CA GLY A 56 5.17 8.57 -4.22
C GLY A 56 4.59 9.83 -3.56
N VAL A 57 3.26 9.93 -3.44
CA VAL A 57 2.60 11.04 -2.74
C VAL A 57 2.94 11.03 -1.24
N VAL A 58 2.87 9.87 -0.59
CA VAL A 58 3.22 9.73 0.84
C VAL A 58 4.69 10.05 1.07
N ALA A 59 5.59 9.59 0.21
CA ALA A 59 7.01 9.95 0.26
C ALA A 59 7.22 11.47 0.20
N HIS A 60 6.44 12.17 -0.64
CA HIS A 60 6.47 13.63 -0.69
C HIS A 60 5.95 14.27 0.60
N LEU A 61 4.86 13.78 1.18
CA LEU A 61 4.29 14.31 2.42
C LEU A 61 5.23 14.09 3.62
N LEU A 62 5.84 12.91 3.70
CA LEU A 62 6.75 12.54 4.79
C LEU A 62 8.17 13.12 4.62
N ARG A 63 8.48 13.81 3.51
CA ARG A 63 9.84 14.33 3.24
C ARG A 63 10.39 15.19 4.36
N ALA A 64 9.55 15.98 5.03
CA ALA A 64 9.93 16.90 6.09
C ALA A 64 9.98 16.25 7.48
N ILE A 65 9.49 15.01 7.61
CA ILE A 65 9.44 14.28 8.88
C ILE A 65 10.66 13.37 8.95
N ALA A 66 11.70 13.83 9.65
CA ALA A 66 13.00 13.16 9.70
C ALA A 66 13.03 11.90 10.58
N GLN A 67 12.03 11.71 11.45
CA GLN A 67 12.00 10.60 12.40
C GLN A 67 11.73 9.23 11.75
N TYR A 68 11.20 9.21 10.53
CA TYR A 68 10.92 7.97 9.79
C TYR A 68 12.01 7.63 8.79
N THR A 69 12.56 6.43 8.95
CA THR A 69 13.53 5.81 8.02
C THR A 69 12.86 4.97 6.93
N GLY A 70 11.60 4.59 7.15
CA GLY A 70 10.80 3.76 6.26
C GLY A 70 9.30 4.01 6.46
N PHE A 71 8.48 3.65 5.47
CA PHE A 71 7.04 3.47 5.64
C PHE A 71 6.56 2.33 4.74
N ARG A 72 5.44 1.72 5.09
CA ARG A 72 4.71 0.80 4.19
C ARG A 72 3.34 1.35 3.89
N LEU A 73 2.99 1.31 2.63
CA LEU A 73 1.66 1.60 2.16
C LEU A 73 0.92 0.27 2.03
N LEU A 74 -0.24 0.16 2.67
CA LEU A 74 -1.06 -1.04 2.71
C LEU A 74 -2.39 -0.76 2.02
N VAL A 75 -2.72 -1.58 1.03
CA VAL A 75 -4.01 -1.54 0.32
C VAL A 75 -4.81 -2.74 0.79
N ARG A 76 -5.98 -2.50 1.38
CA ARG A 76 -6.85 -3.54 1.93
C ARG A 76 -8.23 -3.47 1.32
N ASP A 77 -8.83 -4.63 1.07
CA ASP A 77 -10.23 -4.70 0.67
C ASP A 77 -11.11 -4.05 1.76
N ARG A 78 -11.96 -3.10 1.34
CA ARG A 78 -12.76 -2.27 2.24
C ARG A 78 -13.75 -3.06 3.08
N ARG A 79 -14.25 -4.18 2.54
CA ARG A 79 -15.32 -4.98 3.18
C ARG A 79 -14.76 -6.02 4.14
N THR A 80 -13.64 -6.63 3.80
CA THR A 80 -13.06 -7.79 4.49
C THR A 80 -11.80 -7.46 5.27
N GLY A 81 -11.16 -6.32 4.99
CA GLY A 81 -9.86 -5.95 5.58
C GLY A 81 -8.68 -6.78 5.05
N ALA A 82 -8.92 -7.68 4.10
CA ALA A 82 -7.88 -8.53 3.51
C ALA A 82 -6.83 -7.67 2.79
N LEU A 83 -5.55 -8.03 2.94
CA LEU A 83 -4.46 -7.33 2.25
C LEU A 83 -4.55 -7.61 0.75
N ALA A 84 -4.72 -6.55 -0.04
CA ALA A 84 -4.83 -6.60 -1.50
C ALA A 84 -3.55 -6.11 -2.17
N GLY A 85 -2.77 -5.25 -1.52
CA GLY A 85 -1.44 -4.86 -1.98
C GLY A 85 -0.62 -4.18 -0.90
N SER A 86 0.69 -4.15 -1.08
CA SER A 86 1.60 -3.41 -0.23
C SER A 86 2.88 -3.04 -0.96
N VAL A 87 3.47 -1.91 -0.59
CA VAL A 87 4.81 -1.52 -1.01
C VAL A 87 5.54 -0.85 0.16
N GLU A 88 6.84 -1.12 0.27
CA GLU A 88 7.72 -0.48 1.25
C GLU A 88 8.50 0.65 0.59
N TRP A 89 8.74 1.72 1.34
CA TRP A 89 9.55 2.85 0.94
C TRP A 89 10.55 3.13 2.03
N VAL A 90 11.79 3.40 1.66
CA VAL A 90 12.90 3.67 2.58
C VAL A 90 13.62 4.94 2.18
N ARG A 91 14.26 5.62 3.14
CA ARG A 91 15.20 6.69 2.82
C ARG A 91 16.56 6.08 2.47
N ASN A 92 17.16 6.52 1.37
CA ASN A 92 18.56 6.23 1.08
C ASN A 92 19.49 7.12 1.91
N ASP A 93 20.81 6.93 1.77
CA ASP A 93 21.83 7.69 2.49
C ASP A 93 21.79 9.20 2.22
N ALA A 94 21.20 9.61 1.08
CA ALA A 94 20.99 11.02 0.74
C ALA A 94 19.68 11.58 1.32
N GLY A 95 18.93 10.81 2.12
CA GLY A 95 17.65 11.18 2.71
C GLY A 95 16.48 11.20 1.73
N VAL A 96 16.67 10.69 0.49
CA VAL A 96 15.64 10.61 -0.54
C VAL A 96 14.84 9.32 -0.38
N TRP A 97 13.52 9.45 -0.46
CA TRP A 97 12.62 8.30 -0.46
C TRP A 97 12.73 7.51 -1.76
N VAL A 98 12.98 6.21 -1.61
CA VAL A 98 13.01 5.25 -2.71
C VAL A 98 12.06 4.11 -2.39
N GLN A 99 11.39 3.60 -3.42
CA GLN A 99 10.63 2.37 -3.29
C GLN A 99 11.60 1.23 -3.00
N TRP A 100 11.33 0.48 -1.94
CA TRP A 100 12.06 -0.73 -1.60
C TRP A 100 11.30 -1.94 -2.14
N ASP A 101 11.95 -2.67 -3.04
CA ASP A 101 11.42 -3.87 -3.72
C ASP A 101 10.22 -3.59 -4.64
N GLU A 102 9.75 -4.63 -5.32
CA GLU A 102 8.54 -4.58 -6.14
C GLU A 102 7.26 -4.56 -5.30
N PRO A 103 6.19 -3.88 -5.77
CA PRO A 103 4.93 -3.90 -5.07
C PRO A 103 4.32 -5.30 -5.05
N VAL A 104 3.93 -5.73 -3.86
CA VAL A 104 3.28 -7.01 -3.64
C VAL A 104 1.78 -6.82 -3.81
N THR A 105 1.13 -7.63 -4.65
CA THR A 105 -0.32 -7.54 -4.89
C THR A 105 -0.99 -8.90 -4.76
N ALA A 106 -2.27 -8.92 -4.38
CA ALA A 106 -3.08 -10.13 -4.31
C ALA A 106 -3.15 -10.87 -5.67
N CYS A 107 -2.96 -10.17 -6.78
CA CYS A 107 -2.86 -10.77 -8.11
C CYS A 107 -1.62 -11.66 -8.26
N ALA A 108 -0.47 -11.25 -7.71
CA ALA A 108 0.78 -12.03 -7.79
C ALA A 108 0.64 -13.42 -7.13
N TYR A 109 -0.28 -13.56 -6.18
CA TYR A 109 -0.57 -14.83 -5.50
C TYR A 109 -1.87 -15.50 -5.94
N GLY A 110 -2.48 -15.06 -7.04
CA GLY A 110 -3.74 -15.62 -7.56
C GLY A 110 -4.97 -15.40 -6.68
N GLN A 111 -4.87 -14.54 -5.66
CA GLN A 111 -5.95 -14.18 -4.73
C GLN A 111 -6.90 -13.13 -5.33
N HIS A 112 -6.48 -12.46 -6.39
CA HIS A 112 -7.36 -11.65 -7.23
C HIS A 112 -7.28 -12.13 -8.68
N ARG A 113 -8.42 -12.48 -9.26
CA ARG A 113 -8.56 -12.82 -10.68
C ARG A 113 -9.58 -11.86 -11.30
N PRO A 114 -9.15 -10.91 -12.15
CA PRO A 114 -10.08 -10.05 -12.87
C PRO A 114 -11.12 -10.92 -13.59
N THR A 115 -12.41 -10.56 -13.52
CA THR A 115 -13.36 -11.14 -14.46
C THR A 115 -12.89 -10.71 -15.83
N VAL A 116 -12.45 -11.63 -16.68
CA VAL A 116 -12.26 -11.31 -18.09
C VAL A 116 -13.65 -10.93 -18.59
N LEU A 117 -13.90 -9.63 -18.76
CA LEU A 117 -14.97 -9.19 -19.65
C LEU A 117 -14.54 -9.69 -21.01
N LEU A 118 -15.06 -10.86 -21.41
CA LEU A 118 -15.00 -11.27 -22.80
C LEU A 118 -15.60 -10.09 -23.58
N ALA A 119 -14.77 -9.45 -24.39
CA ALA A 119 -15.22 -8.40 -25.29
C ALA A 119 -16.39 -8.97 -26.11
N ALA A 120 -17.54 -8.31 -26.01
CA ALA A 120 -18.71 -8.59 -26.83
C ALA A 120 -18.48 -8.15 -28.28
#